data_AF-A0A3D9SQF5-F1
#
_entry.id   AF-A0A3D9SQF5-F1
#
_cell.length_a   1.000
_cell.length_b   1.000
_cell.length_c   1.000
_cell.angle_alpha   90.00
_cell.angle_beta   90.00
_cell.angle_gamma   90.00
#
_symmetry.space_group_name_H-M   'P 1'
#
loop_
_entity.id
_entity.type
_entity.pdbx_description
1 polymer ?
#
loop_
_entity_poly.entity_id
_entity_poly.type
_entity_poly.pdbx_seq_one_letter_code
_entity_poly.pdbx_strand_id
1 'polypeptide(L)'
;MALPTTEPTVDVTTGHWAEIHEVWARDGLIRVIGAFQGTDTAEGPWRLRLVPEERPVPTSPRSRLGHRIRLWRMARRPIPGPYRVTVRHGRFEAAVPVRDLVLPRPVRSARWHAYLDPGTPGGRALRLGRHLGVPRRARAITYPAQRADAFGARFRVRPSYTADNHLAIGSRRAR
;
A
#
# COMPACT_ATOMS: atom_id res chain seq x y z
N MET A 1 7.58 16.58 23.02
CA MET A 1 7.64 16.87 21.57
C MET A 1 7.09 15.68 20.81
N ALA A 2 5.81 15.73 20.42
CA ALA A 2 5.18 14.72 19.58
C ALA A 2 5.15 15.24 18.14
N LEU A 3 5.63 14.44 17.19
CA LEU A 3 5.57 14.75 15.75
C LEU A 3 4.13 14.56 15.26
N PRO A 4 3.56 15.47 14.46
CA PRO A 4 2.27 15.25 13.83
C PRO A 4 2.42 14.13 12.78
N THR A 5 1.77 12.99 13.03
CA THR A 5 1.53 11.98 12.00
C THR A 5 0.27 12.41 11.28
N THR A 6 0.43 13.16 10.19
CA THR A 6 -0.69 13.57 9.35
C THR A 6 -1.12 12.38 8.50
N GLU A 7 -2.16 11.66 8.93
CA GLU A 7 -2.92 10.83 8.00
C GLU A 7 -3.50 11.75 6.91
N PRO A 8 -3.35 11.43 5.61
CA PRO A 8 -4.01 12.22 4.57
C PRO A 8 -5.52 12.08 4.73
N THR A 9 -6.21 13.20 4.99
CA THR A 9 -7.67 13.29 5.04
C THR A 9 -8.28 12.79 3.73
N VAL A 10 -9.04 11.69 3.80
CA VAL A 10 -9.69 11.07 2.64
C VAL A 10 -11.14 11.56 2.58
N ASP A 11 -11.39 12.68 1.91
CA ASP A 11 -12.73 13.20 1.68
C ASP A 11 -13.35 12.57 0.41
N VAL A 12 -14.38 11.74 0.57
CA VAL A 12 -15.03 10.98 -0.52
C VAL A 12 -16.28 11.74 -0.97
N THR A 13 -16.08 12.91 -1.58
CA THR A 13 -17.18 13.64 -2.23
C THR A 13 -16.66 14.28 -3.52
N THR A 14 -17.08 13.74 -4.67
CA THR A 14 -16.89 14.28 -6.04
C THR A 14 -15.53 14.94 -6.33
N GLY A 15 -14.51 14.15 -6.66
CA GLY A 15 -13.23 14.71 -7.10
C GLY A 15 -12.14 13.65 -7.15
N HIS A 16 -11.51 13.54 -8.32
CA HIS A 16 -10.24 12.85 -8.62
C HIS A 16 -9.90 11.58 -7.83
N TRP A 17 -9.90 10.41 -8.49
CA TRP A 17 -9.40 9.16 -7.90
C TRP A 17 -8.55 8.36 -8.87
N ALA A 18 -7.84 7.35 -8.35
CA ALA A 18 -7.02 6.44 -9.12
C ALA A 18 -7.70 5.06 -9.20
N GLU A 19 -8.23 4.74 -10.37
CA GLU A 19 -8.89 3.46 -10.66
C GLU A 19 -7.87 2.42 -11.08
N ILE A 20 -7.85 1.27 -10.39
CA ILE A 20 -7.03 0.12 -10.77
C ILE A 20 -7.77 -0.72 -11.81
N HIS A 21 -7.09 -0.97 -12.93
CA HIS A 21 -7.53 -1.92 -13.93
C HIS A 21 -6.94 -3.31 -13.69
N GLU A 22 -5.64 -3.37 -13.40
CA GLU A 22 -4.90 -4.64 -13.29
C GLU A 22 -3.89 -4.62 -12.15
N VAL A 23 -3.71 -5.78 -11.51
CA VAL A 23 -2.63 -6.04 -10.57
C VAL A 23 -1.99 -7.38 -10.89
N TRP A 24 -0.68 -7.39 -11.07
CA TRP A 24 0.10 -8.60 -11.35
C TRP A 24 1.15 -8.79 -10.28
N ALA A 25 1.19 -9.98 -9.68
CA ALA A 25 2.19 -10.35 -8.68
C ALA A 25 3.02 -11.52 -9.20
N ARG A 26 4.09 -11.21 -9.94
CA ARG A 26 5.02 -12.19 -10.51
C ARG A 26 6.47 -11.69 -10.50
N ASP A 27 7.43 -12.59 -10.61
CA ASP A 27 8.85 -12.29 -10.84
C ASP A 27 9.48 -11.33 -9.81
N GLY A 28 9.04 -11.40 -8.56
CA GLY A 28 9.52 -10.53 -7.48
C GLY A 28 8.96 -9.11 -7.53
N LEU A 29 7.97 -8.83 -8.38
CA LEU A 29 7.35 -7.51 -8.57
C LEU A 29 5.83 -7.58 -8.43
N ILE A 30 5.26 -6.56 -7.79
CA ILE A 30 3.83 -6.28 -7.85
C ILE A 30 3.65 -5.10 -8.79
N ARG A 31 3.12 -5.36 -9.98
CA ARG A 31 2.75 -4.32 -10.96
C ARG A 31 1.31 -3.91 -10.75
N VAL A 32 1.06 -2.61 -10.73
CA VAL A 32 -0.26 -2.00 -10.60
C VAL A 32 -0.45 -1.09 -11.80
N ILE A 33 -1.53 -1.34 -12.54
CA ILE A 33 -1.89 -0.58 -13.75
C ILE A 33 -3.30 -0.03 -13.55
N GLY A 34 -3.49 1.23 -13.89
CA GLY A 34 -4.77 1.90 -13.73
C GLY A 34 -4.87 3.19 -14.51
N ALA A 35 -5.91 3.96 -14.22
CA ALA A 35 -6.14 5.27 -14.80
C ALA A 35 -6.57 6.29 -13.74
N PHE A 36 -6.19 7.54 -13.95
CA PHE A 36 -6.75 8.65 -13.21
C PHE A 36 -8.16 8.93 -13.72
N GLN A 37 -9.06 9.21 -12.80
CA GLN A 37 -10.42 9.67 -13.09
C GLN A 37 -10.54 11.12 -12.60
N GLY A 38 -11.26 11.96 -13.35
CA GLY A 38 -11.31 13.41 -13.15
C GLY A 38 -10.44 14.19 -14.17
N THR A 39 -10.71 15.49 -14.31
CA THR A 39 -10.30 16.30 -15.48
C THR A 39 -8.86 16.81 -15.48
N ASP A 40 -8.07 16.67 -14.41
CA ASP A 40 -6.78 17.39 -14.28
C ASP A 40 -5.64 16.61 -13.61
N THR A 41 -5.80 15.30 -13.39
CA THR A 41 -4.91 14.51 -12.52
C THR A 41 -3.72 13.88 -13.25
N ALA A 42 -3.54 14.15 -14.55
CA ALA A 42 -2.50 13.51 -15.37
C ALA A 42 -1.12 14.18 -15.28
N GLU A 43 -1.03 15.40 -14.74
CA GLU A 43 0.20 16.18 -14.71
C GLU A 43 0.84 16.15 -13.32
N GLY A 44 2.06 15.59 -13.23
CA GLY A 44 2.83 15.57 -11.99
C GLY A 44 3.82 14.39 -11.92
N PRO A 45 4.92 14.51 -11.15
CA PRO A 45 5.86 13.43 -10.92
C PRO A 45 5.30 12.40 -9.93
N TRP A 46 4.24 11.70 -10.34
CA TRP A 46 3.53 10.75 -9.50
C TRP A 46 4.44 9.68 -8.89
N ARG A 47 4.20 9.40 -7.61
CA ARG A 47 4.90 8.39 -6.82
C ARG A 47 3.90 7.46 -6.17
N LEU A 48 4.17 6.16 -6.19
CA LEU A 48 3.39 5.20 -5.43
C LEU A 48 3.97 5.11 -4.02
N ARG A 49 3.16 5.43 -3.01
CA ARG A 49 3.50 5.32 -1.59
C ARG A 49 2.69 4.21 -0.95
N LEU A 50 3.36 3.47 -0.07
CA LEU A 50 2.75 2.40 0.72
C LEU A 50 2.66 2.83 2.17
N VAL A 51 1.46 3.16 2.62
CA VAL A 51 1.21 3.61 4.00
C VAL A 51 0.90 2.39 4.86
N PRO A 52 1.64 2.13 5.96
CA PRO A 52 1.34 1.03 6.86
C PRO A 52 -0.09 1.12 7.40
N GLU A 53 -0.82 0.01 7.41
CA GLU A 53 -2.11 -0.08 8.09
C GLU A 53 -1.90 0.11 9.59
N GLU A 54 -2.54 1.13 10.15
CA GLU A 54 -2.61 1.32 11.59
C GLU A 54 -3.28 0.09 12.22
N ARG A 55 -2.65 -0.45 13.27
CA ARG A 55 -3.31 -1.50 14.05
C ARG A 55 -3.92 -0.87 15.29
N PRO A 56 -5.14 -1.29 15.68
CA PRO A 56 -5.73 -0.84 16.92
C PRO A 56 -4.78 -1.10 18.09
N VAL A 57 -4.69 -0.12 18.98
CA VAL A 57 -3.83 -0.18 20.17
C VAL A 57 -4.26 -1.39 21.00
N PRO A 58 -3.34 -2.29 21.36
CA PRO A 58 -3.73 -3.44 22.14
C PRO A 58 -4.26 -3.05 23.52
N THR A 59 -5.32 -3.72 23.96
CA THR A 59 -5.96 -3.46 25.25
C THR A 59 -5.12 -3.96 26.43
N SER A 60 -4.36 -5.07 26.26
CA SER A 60 -3.59 -5.68 27.34
C SER A 60 -2.19 -5.06 27.53
N PRO A 61 -1.69 -4.95 28.79
CA PRO A 61 -0.38 -4.37 29.10
C PRO A 61 0.80 -5.05 28.38
N ARG A 62 0.81 -6.40 28.35
CA ARG A 62 1.85 -7.18 27.67
C ARG A 62 1.87 -6.91 26.16
N SER A 63 0.69 -6.73 25.57
CA SER A 63 0.56 -6.40 24.15
C SER A 63 0.91 -4.94 23.84
N ARG A 64 0.68 -3.99 24.77
CA ARG A 64 1.13 -2.59 24.62
C ARG A 64 2.65 -2.47 24.55
N LEU A 65 3.39 -3.22 25.39
CA LEU A 65 4.85 -3.25 25.32
C LEU A 65 5.34 -3.79 23.97
N GLY A 66 4.78 -4.91 23.52
CA GLY A 66 5.08 -5.46 22.20
C GLY A 66 4.73 -4.50 21.05
N HIS A 67 3.62 -3.76 21.17
CA HIS A 67 3.19 -2.76 20.21
C HIS A 67 4.16 -1.57 20.14
N ARG A 68 4.63 -1.05 21.27
CA ARG A 68 5.62 0.04 21.31
C ARG A 68 6.95 -0.37 20.68
N ILE A 69 7.44 -1.57 20.99
CA ILE A 69 8.66 -2.12 20.39
C ILE A 69 8.51 -2.27 18.88
N ARG A 70 7.34 -2.74 18.40
CA ARG A 70 7.03 -2.83 16.97
C ARG A 70 7.04 -1.44 16.31
N LEU A 71 6.32 -0.46 16.87
CA LEU A 71 6.25 0.89 16.31
C LEU A 71 7.64 1.53 16.21
N TRP A 72 8.44 1.44 17.26
CA TRP A 72 9.80 1.99 17.27
C TRP A 72 10.70 1.35 16.19
N ARG A 73 10.60 0.03 15.97
CA ARG A 73 11.36 -0.65 14.91
C ARG A 73 10.82 -0.36 13.51
N MET A 74 9.51 -0.16 13.36
CA MET A 74 8.91 0.24 12.08
C MET A 74 9.26 1.70 11.74
N ALA A 75 9.31 2.59 12.73
CA ALA A 75 9.68 3.99 12.55
C ALA A 75 11.15 4.17 12.15
N ARG A 76 12.02 3.21 12.49
CA ARG A 76 13.43 3.17 12.06
C ARG A 76 13.64 2.61 10.64
N ARG A 77 12.58 2.14 9.99
CA ARG A 77 12.66 1.63 8.63
C ARG A 77 12.21 2.72 7.65
N PRO A 78 12.90 2.88 6.51
CA PRO A 78 12.29 3.53 5.36
C PRO A 78 10.96 2.84 5.06
N ILE A 79 9.88 3.62 5.02
CA ILE A 79 8.59 3.17 4.49
C ILE A 79 8.86 2.64 3.07
N PRO A 80 8.32 1.48 2.64
CA PRO A 80 8.50 1.00 1.28
C PRO A 80 8.14 2.08 0.25
N GLY A 81 9.06 2.33 -0.70
CA GLY A 81 8.94 3.41 -1.67
C GLY A 81 9.46 4.77 -1.15
N PRO A 82 9.05 5.89 -1.78
CA PRO A 82 8.13 5.97 -2.91
C PRO A 82 8.65 5.28 -4.17
N TYR A 83 7.76 4.62 -4.92
CA TYR A 83 8.08 4.01 -6.20
C TYR A 83 7.76 4.95 -7.35
N ARG A 84 8.55 4.87 -8.44
CA ARG A 84 8.27 5.63 -9.65
C ARG A 84 6.95 5.17 -10.26
N VAL A 85 6.14 6.13 -10.67
CA VAL A 85 4.93 5.91 -11.46
C VAL A 85 5.20 6.43 -12.86
N THR A 86 4.88 5.64 -13.87
CA THR A 86 4.89 6.10 -15.26
C THR A 86 3.46 6.47 -15.62
N VAL A 87 3.24 7.70 -16.09
CA VAL A 87 1.93 8.18 -16.54
C VAL A 87 1.97 8.41 -18.05
N ARG A 88 0.99 7.87 -18.77
CA ARG A 88 0.81 8.06 -20.22
C ARG A 88 -0.67 8.14 -20.53
N HIS A 89 -1.12 9.25 -21.13
CA HIS A 89 -2.51 9.45 -21.55
C HIS A 89 -3.52 9.19 -20.42
N GLY A 90 -3.27 9.70 -19.22
CA GLY A 90 -4.12 9.49 -18.03
C GLY A 90 -4.08 8.08 -17.44
N ARG A 91 -3.29 7.15 -18.01
CA ARG A 91 -3.02 5.83 -17.43
C ARG A 91 -1.75 5.86 -16.61
N PHE A 92 -1.74 5.13 -15.51
CA PHE A 92 -0.55 4.97 -14.67
C PHE A 92 -0.09 3.52 -14.61
N GLU A 93 1.21 3.33 -14.47
CA GLU A 93 1.83 2.07 -14.14
C GLU A 93 2.87 2.27 -13.02
N ALA A 94 2.81 1.40 -12.02
CA ALA A 94 3.77 1.37 -10.91
C ALA A 94 4.22 -0.06 -10.62
N ALA A 95 5.47 -0.22 -10.16
CA ALA A 95 6.04 -1.51 -9.79
C ALA A 95 6.60 -1.45 -8.36
N VAL A 96 6.19 -2.42 -7.54
CA VAL A 96 6.65 -2.58 -6.15
C VAL A 96 7.50 -3.84 -6.04
N PRO A 97 8.79 -3.74 -5.70
CA PRO A 97 9.62 -4.89 -5.40
C PRO A 97 9.13 -5.64 -4.16
N VAL A 98 8.91 -6.95 -4.29
CA VAL A 98 8.47 -7.82 -3.18
C VAL A 98 9.49 -7.82 -2.03
N ARG A 99 10.78 -7.71 -2.35
CA ARG A 99 11.87 -7.63 -1.36
C ARG A 99 11.75 -6.41 -0.44
N ASP A 100 11.11 -5.34 -0.88
CA ASP A 100 10.92 -4.15 -0.04
C ASP A 100 9.80 -4.35 0.99
N LEU A 101 9.02 -5.42 0.85
CA LEU A 101 7.86 -5.76 1.69
C LEU A 101 8.17 -6.88 2.68
N VAL A 102 9.41 -7.38 2.73
CA VAL A 102 9.86 -8.32 3.77
C VAL A 102 10.16 -7.60 5.08
N LEU A 103 9.95 -8.29 6.20
CA LEU A 103 9.92 -7.66 7.52
C LEU A 103 11.09 -8.15 8.39
N PRO A 104 11.74 -7.26 9.15
CA PRO A 104 12.77 -7.68 10.09
C PRO A 104 12.15 -8.44 11.26
N ARG A 105 12.94 -9.32 11.89
CA ARG A 105 12.55 -9.95 13.16
C ARG A 105 12.37 -8.86 14.25
N PRO A 106 11.39 -9.00 15.16
CA PRO A 106 10.44 -10.11 15.30
C PRO A 106 9.12 -9.92 14.52
N VAL A 107 9.01 -8.92 13.64
CA VAL A 107 7.75 -8.59 12.96
C VAL A 107 7.35 -9.73 12.03
N ARG A 108 6.17 -10.32 12.27
CA ARG A 108 5.68 -11.48 11.52
C ARG A 108 4.69 -11.12 10.41
N SER A 109 4.11 -9.93 10.47
CA SER A 109 3.16 -9.47 9.47
C SER A 109 3.02 -7.96 9.47
N ALA A 110 2.78 -7.40 8.29
CA ALA A 110 2.38 -6.02 8.07
C ALA A 110 1.44 -5.95 6.87
N ARG A 111 0.65 -4.89 6.80
CA ARG A 111 -0.19 -4.57 5.66
C ARG A 111 0.03 -3.11 5.33
N TRP A 112 -0.03 -2.77 4.05
CA TRP A 112 0.08 -1.39 3.57
C TRP A 112 -1.07 -1.06 2.63
N HIS A 113 -1.54 0.18 2.68
CA HIS A 113 -2.45 0.77 1.72
C HIS A 113 -1.67 1.54 0.66
N ALA A 114 -2.13 1.45 -0.58
CA ALA A 114 -1.48 2.07 -1.72
C ALA A 114 -2.07 3.45 -2.04
N TYR A 115 -1.21 4.45 -2.23
CA TYR A 115 -1.58 5.82 -2.62
C TYR A 115 -0.69 6.31 -3.76
N LEU A 116 -1.27 7.05 -4.70
CA LEU A 116 -0.52 7.87 -5.65
C LEU A 116 -0.34 9.26 -5.05
N ASP A 117 0.91 9.68 -4.87
CA ASP A 117 1.30 10.98 -4.36
C ASP A 117 1.81 11.82 -5.53
N PRO A 118 1.27 13.03 -5.77
CA PRO A 118 1.69 13.88 -6.88
C PRO A 118 3.11 14.43 -6.71
N GLY A 119 3.73 14.31 -5.53
CA GLY A 119 5.09 14.77 -5.27
C GLY A 119 5.24 16.29 -5.19
N THR A 120 4.15 17.04 -5.35
CA THR A 120 4.08 18.49 -5.20
C THR A 120 3.58 18.86 -3.80
N PRO A 121 4.15 19.90 -3.16
CA PRO A 121 3.63 20.41 -1.89
C PRO A 121 2.16 20.83 -2.03
N GLY A 122 1.30 20.38 -1.11
CA GLY A 122 -0.15 20.65 -1.15
C GLY A 122 -0.93 19.76 -2.13
N GLY A 123 -0.26 18.94 -2.93
CA GLY A 123 -0.91 17.96 -3.80
C GLY A 123 -1.59 16.85 -3.00
N ARG A 124 -2.80 16.47 -3.42
CA ARG A 124 -3.60 15.47 -2.72
C ARG A 124 -3.21 14.06 -3.13
N ALA A 125 -2.86 13.23 -2.15
CA ALA A 125 -2.61 11.81 -2.40
C ALA A 125 -3.93 11.08 -2.75
N LEU A 126 -3.91 10.30 -3.82
CA LEU A 126 -5.06 9.53 -4.29
C LEU A 126 -4.97 8.10 -3.78
N ARG A 127 -6.00 7.63 -3.09
CA ARG A 127 -6.07 6.24 -2.66
C ARG A 127 -6.32 5.35 -3.87
N LEU A 128 -5.51 4.31 -4.03
CA LEU A 128 -5.64 3.35 -5.11
C LEU A 128 -6.73 2.33 -4.79
N GLY A 129 -7.67 2.14 -5.69
CA GLY A 129 -8.75 1.17 -5.54
C GLY A 129 -9.45 0.87 -6.85
N ARG A 130 -10.46 0.01 -6.78
CA ARG A 130 -11.34 -0.30 -7.91
C ARG A 130 -12.75 0.18 -7.54
N HIS A 131 -13.11 1.37 -7.98
CA HIS A 131 -14.31 2.11 -7.57
C HIS A 131 -15.43 2.06 -8.61
N LEU A 132 -15.10 1.97 -9.90
CA LEU A 132 -16.07 2.14 -11.00
C LEU A 132 -16.75 0.85 -11.49
N GLY A 133 -16.35 -0.32 -11.01
CA GLY A 133 -16.84 -1.57 -11.59
C GLY A 133 -16.50 -2.79 -10.77
N VAL A 134 -17.13 -2.90 -9.60
CA VAL A 134 -16.95 -4.03 -8.69
C VAL A 134 -18.12 -5.00 -8.86
N PRO A 135 -17.98 -6.13 -9.59
CA PRO A 135 -18.90 -7.23 -9.37
C PRO A 135 -18.74 -7.69 -7.92
N ARG A 136 -19.84 -8.06 -7.26
CA ARG A 136 -19.91 -8.55 -5.85
C ARG A 136 -18.87 -9.63 -5.49
N ARG A 137 -18.23 -10.25 -6.50
CA ARG A 137 -17.13 -11.23 -6.48
C ARG A 137 -15.71 -10.66 -6.61
N ALA A 138 -15.43 -9.36 -6.58
CA ALA A 138 -14.04 -8.87 -6.58
C ALA A 138 -13.22 -9.36 -5.36
N ARG A 139 -13.91 -9.75 -4.27
CA ARG A 139 -13.33 -10.51 -3.14
C ARG A 139 -12.77 -11.90 -3.53
N ALA A 140 -13.11 -12.41 -4.72
CA ALA A 140 -12.67 -13.71 -5.25
C ALA A 140 -11.42 -13.61 -6.16
N ILE A 141 -10.96 -12.41 -6.53
CA ILE A 141 -9.69 -12.27 -7.26
C ILE A 141 -8.55 -12.50 -6.25
N THR A 142 -8.14 -13.75 -6.13
CA THR A 142 -6.97 -14.13 -5.33
C THR A 142 -5.72 -13.93 -6.17
N TYR A 143 -4.99 -12.85 -5.90
CA TYR A 143 -3.66 -12.69 -6.48
C TYR A 143 -2.71 -13.75 -5.90
N PRO A 144 -1.90 -14.42 -6.76
CA PRO A 144 -0.91 -15.37 -6.28
C PRO A 144 0.04 -14.67 -5.30
N ALA A 145 0.29 -15.33 -4.17
CA ALA A 145 1.24 -14.80 -3.20
C ALA A 145 2.66 -15.04 -3.73
N GLN A 146 3.47 -13.99 -3.73
CA GLN A 146 4.89 -14.11 -4.01
C GLN A 146 5.67 -14.44 -2.75
N ARG A 147 6.72 -15.24 -2.91
CA ARG A 147 7.61 -15.62 -1.82
C ARG A 147 8.90 -14.80 -1.90
N ALA A 148 9.40 -14.40 -0.75
CA ALA A 148 10.71 -13.78 -0.64
C ALA A 148 11.37 -14.21 0.68
N ASP A 149 12.66 -14.47 0.63
CA ASP A 149 13.47 -14.84 1.78
C ASP A 149 14.28 -13.62 2.24
N ALA A 150 14.19 -13.26 3.51
CA ALA A 150 14.94 -12.16 4.11
C ALA A 150 14.99 -12.30 5.64
N PHE A 151 16.04 -11.76 6.27
CA PHE A 151 16.21 -11.78 7.72
C PHE A 151 16.11 -13.21 8.31
N GLY A 152 16.62 -14.20 7.57
CA GLY A 152 16.54 -15.63 7.93
C GLY A 152 15.12 -16.17 8.02
N ALA A 153 14.16 -15.59 7.31
CA ALA A 153 12.78 -16.04 7.31
C ALA A 153 12.16 -15.92 5.91
N ARG A 154 11.22 -16.81 5.61
CA ARG A 154 10.44 -16.76 4.39
C ARG A 154 9.18 -15.92 4.59
N PHE A 155 8.85 -15.07 3.63
CA PHE A 155 7.65 -14.25 3.62
C PHE A 155 6.77 -14.59 2.42
N ARG A 156 5.46 -14.47 2.62
CA ARG A 156 4.44 -14.45 1.58
C ARG A 156 3.91 -13.03 1.48
N VAL A 157 4.04 -12.44 0.30
CA VAL A 157 3.56 -11.10 -0.02
C VAL A 157 2.41 -11.22 -1.01
N ARG A 158 1.29 -10.59 -0.71
CA ARG A 158 0.05 -10.74 -1.47
C ARG A 158 -0.70 -9.41 -1.59
N PRO A 159 -1.01 -8.96 -2.81
CA PRO A 159 -2.02 -7.92 -3.05
C PRO A 159 -3.43 -8.42 -2.69
N SER A 160 -4.27 -7.53 -2.16
CA SER A 160 -5.68 -7.79 -1.92
C SER A 160 -6.47 -6.50 -1.92
N TYR A 161 -7.77 -6.57 -2.24
CA TYR A 161 -8.68 -5.46 -2.05
C TYR A 161 -9.25 -5.46 -0.62
N THR A 162 -9.46 -4.28 -0.04
CA THR A 162 -10.21 -4.10 1.21
C THR A 162 -11.72 -4.26 0.96
N ALA A 163 -12.53 -4.19 2.03
CA ALA A 163 -13.99 -4.22 1.90
C ALA A 163 -14.51 -3.05 1.04
N ASP A 164 -13.84 -1.90 1.11
CA ASP A 164 -14.16 -0.69 0.34
C ASP A 164 -13.43 -0.65 -1.02
N ASN A 165 -12.92 -1.79 -1.48
CA ASN A 165 -12.24 -1.96 -2.77
C ASN A 165 -10.94 -1.17 -2.96
N HIS A 166 -10.27 -0.79 -1.87
CA HIS A 166 -8.93 -0.19 -1.93
C HIS A 166 -7.85 -1.26 -2.02
N LEU A 167 -6.79 -1.00 -2.77
CA LEU A 167 -5.64 -1.91 -2.85
C LEU A 167 -4.86 -1.86 -1.53
N ALA A 168 -4.63 -3.05 -0.99
CA ALA A 168 -3.70 -3.27 0.09
C ALA A 168 -2.70 -4.37 -0.28
N ILE A 169 -1.52 -4.31 0.32
CA ILE A 169 -0.50 -5.35 0.16
C ILE A 169 -0.20 -5.92 1.54
N GLY A 170 -0.38 -7.22 1.72
CA GLY A 170 -0.05 -7.92 2.95
C GLY A 170 1.28 -8.65 2.82
N SER A 171 2.14 -8.54 3.84
CA SER A 171 3.32 -9.38 4.02
C SER A 171 3.16 -10.20 5.28
N ARG A 172 3.36 -11.51 5.18
CA ARG A 172 3.27 -12.44 6.31
C ARG A 172 4.40 -13.44 6.25
N ARG A 173 5.06 -13.65 7.38
CA ARG A 173 6.06 -14.71 7.53
C ARG A 173 5.38 -16.06 7.29
N ALA A 174 5.93 -16.84 6.36
CA ALA A 174 5.58 -18.24 6.18
C ALA A 174 6.09 -19.04 7.38
N ARG A 175 5.34 -20.11 7.71
CA ARG A 175 5.85 -21.15 8.60
C ARG A 175 6.92 -21.96 7.86
#